data_AF-A0A1I3WNJ8-F1
#
_entry.id   AF-A0A1I3WNJ8-F1
#
_cell.length_a   1.000
_cell.length_b   1.000
_cell.length_c   1.000
_cell.angle_alpha   90.00
_cell.angle_beta   90.00
_cell.angle_gamma   90.00
#
_symmetry.space_group_name_H-M   'P 1'
#
loop_
_entity.id
_entity.type
_entity.pdbx_description
1 polymer ?
#
loop_
_entity_poly.entity_id
_entity_poly.type
_entity_poly.pdbx_seq_one_letter_code
_entity_poly.pdbx_strand_id
1 'polypeptide(L)'
;MSNRGNNLLFITDPKGQVIEEGETVELTEAYPEGLDVQPFYTIRVAAGNRVVSEGAVTFKLIMKVDGDSFLLLDTFTLYPGEKFNRTYNAPGIGLAIKAMGESVTGVDAVDVALFGYKF
;
A
#
# COMPACT_ATOMS: atom_id res chain seq x y z
N MET A 1 18.40 -3.35 -24.13
CA MET A 1 16.98 -3.39 -23.73
C MET A 1 16.86 -4.31 -22.53
N SER A 2 16.80 -3.77 -21.31
CA SER A 2 16.81 -4.59 -20.09
C SER A 2 15.38 -5.03 -19.75
N ASN A 3 15.11 -6.30 -20.01
CA ASN A 3 13.84 -6.97 -19.81
C ASN A 3 13.84 -7.70 -18.45
N ARG A 4 13.65 -6.98 -17.35
CA ARG A 4 13.45 -7.59 -16.02
C ARG A 4 12.02 -7.33 -15.56
N GLY A 5 11.19 -8.35 -15.67
CA GLY A 5 9.72 -8.33 -15.50
C GLY A 5 9.19 -8.06 -14.10
N ASN A 6 10.02 -7.65 -13.13
CA ASN A 6 9.59 -7.31 -11.77
C ASN A 6 10.32 -6.03 -11.34
N ASN A 7 9.59 -4.96 -11.04
CA ASN A 7 10.17 -3.69 -10.56
C ASN A 7 9.60 -3.35 -9.18
N LEU A 8 10.47 -3.03 -8.23
CA LEU A 8 10.04 -2.38 -6.99
C LEU A 8 9.56 -0.97 -7.37
N LEU A 9 8.29 -0.67 -7.09
CA LEU A 9 7.66 0.62 -7.41
C LEU A 9 7.64 1.55 -6.20
N PHE A 10 7.47 0.96 -5.02
CA PHE A 10 7.35 1.71 -3.78
C PHE A 10 7.74 0.83 -2.60
N ILE A 11 8.35 1.45 -1.60
CA ILE A 11 8.52 0.88 -0.27
C ILE A 11 8.38 2.01 0.75
N THR A 12 7.69 1.77 1.86
CA THR A 12 7.69 2.69 2.99
C THR A 12 9.11 2.84 3.52
N ASP A 13 9.46 4.03 4.01
CA ASP A 13 10.79 4.26 4.58
C ASP A 13 11.14 3.24 5.67
N PRO A 14 12.42 2.87 5.82
CA PRO A 14 12.86 1.79 6.73
C PRO A 14 12.48 2.01 8.21
N LYS A 15 12.09 3.23 8.58
CA LYS A 15 11.57 3.53 9.92
C LYS A 15 10.13 3.06 10.14
N GLY A 16 9.42 2.62 9.10
CA GLY A 16 7.99 2.34 9.15
C GLY A 16 7.21 3.66 9.18
N GLN A 17 6.05 3.71 8.54
CA GLN A 17 5.18 4.88 8.75
C GLN A 17 4.45 4.72 10.07
N VAL A 18 4.48 5.80 10.87
CA VAL A 18 3.71 5.93 12.10
C VAL A 18 2.33 6.45 11.72
N ILE A 19 1.31 5.74 12.17
CA ILE A 19 -0.09 6.15 12.04
C ILE A 19 -0.54 6.52 13.44
N GLU A 20 -0.82 7.80 13.64
CA GLU A 20 -1.38 8.27 14.90
C GLU A 20 -2.88 7.92 14.98
N GLU A 21 -3.40 7.96 16.19
CA GLU A 21 -4.75 7.55 16.54
C GLU A 21 -5.83 8.22 15.68
N GLY A 22 -6.75 7.43 15.12
CA GLY A 22 -7.87 7.94 14.32
C GLY A 22 -7.46 8.62 13.01
N GLU A 23 -6.16 8.71 12.73
CA GLU A 23 -5.66 9.29 11.51
C GLU A 23 -5.70 8.28 10.38
N THR A 24 -6.03 8.81 9.20
CA THR A 24 -5.78 8.10 7.95
C THR A 24 -4.52 8.69 7.36
N VAL A 25 -3.45 7.90 7.33
CA VAL A 25 -2.21 8.31 6.69
C VAL A 25 -2.20 7.78 5.27
N GLU A 26 -1.91 8.67 4.31
CA GLU A 26 -1.65 8.29 2.93
C GLU A 26 -0.19 7.88 2.80
N LEU A 27 0.07 6.57 2.75
CA LEU A 27 1.43 6.03 2.69
C LEU A 27 2.16 6.49 1.41
N THR A 28 1.39 6.87 0.39
CA THR A 28 1.87 7.35 -0.90
C THR A 28 1.79 8.87 -1.05
N GLU A 29 1.75 9.65 0.03
CA GLU A 29 1.60 11.12 0.00
C GLU A 29 2.63 11.83 -0.88
N ALA A 30 3.86 11.31 -0.95
CA ALA A 30 4.92 11.81 -1.84
C ALA A 30 4.59 11.67 -3.35
N TYR A 31 3.49 10.99 -3.68
CA TYR A 31 2.99 10.70 -5.02
C TYR A 31 1.54 11.19 -5.13
N PRO A 32 1.30 12.51 -5.31
CA PRO A 32 -0.05 13.09 -5.27
C PRO A 32 -0.98 12.59 -6.37
N GLU A 33 -0.44 12.06 -7.47
CA GLU A 33 -1.19 11.41 -8.55
C GLU A 33 -1.37 9.89 -8.35
N GLY A 34 -0.89 9.37 -7.22
CA GLY A 34 -0.70 7.95 -6.95
C GLY A 34 0.63 7.41 -7.49
N LEU A 35 0.98 6.20 -7.06
CA LEU A 35 2.09 5.44 -7.62
C LEU A 35 1.75 5.05 -9.06
N ASP A 36 2.57 5.47 -10.02
CA ASP A 36 2.42 5.06 -11.41
C ASP A 36 2.60 3.54 -11.52
N VAL A 37 1.55 2.87 -11.97
CA VAL A 37 1.54 1.43 -12.20
C VAL A 37 1.46 1.09 -13.69
N GLN A 38 1.44 2.06 -14.60
CA GLN A 38 1.74 1.80 -16.01
C GLN A 38 3.25 1.54 -16.14
N PRO A 39 3.72 0.51 -16.87
CA PRO A 39 3.04 -0.38 -17.82
C PRO A 39 2.78 -1.81 -17.26
N PHE A 40 2.48 -1.96 -15.98
CA PHE A 40 2.39 -3.27 -15.33
C PHE A 40 0.99 -3.87 -15.46
N TYR A 41 0.91 -5.15 -15.84
CA TYR A 41 -0.37 -5.87 -15.92
C TYR A 41 -0.83 -6.38 -14.56
N THR A 42 0.13 -6.68 -13.68
CA THR A 42 -0.13 -7.12 -12.32
C THR A 42 0.77 -6.38 -11.35
N ILE A 43 0.26 -6.17 -10.14
CA ILE A 43 1.00 -5.63 -9.02
C ILE A 43 0.97 -6.62 -7.87
N ARG A 44 2.04 -6.66 -7.08
CA ARG A 44 2.06 -7.35 -5.80
C ARG A 44 2.19 -6.34 -4.68
N VAL A 45 1.30 -6.44 -3.72
CA VAL A 45 1.36 -5.67 -2.48
C VAL A 45 1.80 -6.61 -1.37
N ALA A 46 2.93 -6.29 -0.75
CA ALA A 46 3.33 -6.87 0.51
C ALA A 46 3.15 -5.81 1.59
N ALA A 47 2.41 -6.13 2.65
CA ALA A 47 2.20 -5.23 3.78
C ALA A 47 2.41 -5.99 5.09
N GLY A 48 2.77 -5.28 6.15
CA GLY A 48 2.93 -5.84 7.48
C GLY A 48 2.59 -4.82 8.54
N ASN A 49 1.89 -5.28 9.57
CA ASN A 49 1.74 -4.53 10.81
C ASN A 49 2.85 -5.00 11.77
N ARG A 50 3.73 -4.10 12.20
CA ARG A 50 4.88 -4.48 13.02
C ARG A 50 4.42 -4.96 14.41
N VAL A 51 5.23 -5.81 15.05
CA VAL A 51 4.94 -6.34 16.40
C VAL A 51 4.90 -5.24 17.46
N VAL A 52 5.56 -4.10 17.20
CA VAL A 52 5.59 -2.93 18.10
C VAL A 52 4.32 -2.10 18.05
N SER A 53 3.45 -2.33 17.07
CA SER A 53 2.18 -1.62 16.93
C SER A 53 1.24 -1.98 18.08
N GLU A 54 0.45 -1.01 18.51
CA GLU A 54 -0.48 -1.16 19.64
C GLU A 54 -1.85 -1.68 19.20
N GLY A 55 -2.20 -1.53 17.92
CA GLY A 55 -3.51 -1.88 17.38
C GLY A 55 -3.49 -2.59 16.03
N ALA A 56 -4.68 -2.98 15.60
CA ALA A 56 -4.91 -3.43 14.24
C ALA A 56 -4.87 -2.23 13.29
N VAL A 57 -4.33 -2.43 12.09
CA VAL A 57 -4.28 -1.41 11.05
C VAL A 57 -5.05 -1.89 9.83
N THR A 58 -6.01 -1.08 9.40
CA THR A 58 -6.79 -1.30 8.19
C THR A 58 -6.17 -0.56 7.01
N PHE A 59 -5.85 -1.31 5.95
CA PHE A 59 -5.28 -0.81 4.71
C PHE A 59 -6.36 -0.74 3.63
N LYS A 60 -6.33 0.32 2.83
CA LYS A 60 -7.17 0.50 1.64
C LYS A 60 -6.27 0.69 0.42
N LEU A 61 -6.45 -0.18 -0.56
CA LEU A 61 -5.79 -0.07 -1.87
C LEU A 61 -6.75 0.60 -2.84
N ILE A 62 -6.43 1.81 -3.28
CA ILE A 62 -7.28 2.60 -4.18
C ILE A 62 -6.56 2.70 -5.52
N MET A 63 -7.18 2.21 -6.58
CA MET A 63 -6.62 2.25 -7.92
C MET A 63 -7.27 3.36 -8.73
N LYS A 64 -6.44 4.18 -9.36
CA LYS A 64 -6.85 5.17 -10.34
C LYS A 64 -6.92 4.48 -11.70
N VAL A 65 -8.10 4.40 -12.30
CA VAL A 65 -8.33 3.69 -13.57
C VAL A 65 -8.04 4.59 -14.77
N ASP A 66 -8.49 5.84 -14.69
CA ASP A 66 -8.25 6.90 -15.67
C ASP A 66 -8.16 8.27 -14.94
N GLY A 67 -8.37 9.39 -15.64
CA GLY A 67 -8.22 10.74 -15.08
C GLY A 67 -8.96 10.96 -13.76
N ASP A 68 -10.26 10.67 -13.72
CA ASP A 68 -11.14 10.95 -12.58
C ASP A 68 -11.80 9.69 -11.99
N SER A 69 -11.54 8.50 -12.58
CA SER A 69 -12.13 7.24 -12.14
C SER A 69 -11.22 6.51 -11.14
N PHE A 70 -11.79 6.19 -9.98
CA PHE A 70 -11.12 5.44 -8.92
C PHE A 70 -11.93 4.21 -8.54
N LEU A 71 -11.25 3.09 -8.25
CA LEU A 71 -11.84 1.89 -7.70
C LEU A 71 -11.13 1.49 -6.40
N LEU A 72 -11.88 0.97 -5.44
CA LEU A 72 -11.31 0.29 -4.27
C LEU A 72 -10.92 -1.12 -4.69
N LEU A 73 -9.62 -1.41 -4.69
CA LEU A 73 -9.08 -2.70 -5.14
C LEU A 73 -9.17 -3.75 -4.04
N ASP A 74 -8.84 -3.36 -2.81
CA ASP A 74 -8.93 -4.23 -1.64
C ASP A 74 -9.03 -3.41 -0.36
N THR A 75 -9.55 -4.04 0.69
CA THR A 75 -9.48 -3.56 2.06
C THR A 75 -9.19 -4.74 2.96
N PHE A 76 -8.14 -4.62 3.77
CA PHE A 76 -7.72 -5.68 4.67
C PHE A 76 -7.17 -5.10 5.96
N THR A 77 -7.35 -5.83 7.04
CA THR A 77 -6.91 -5.46 8.38
C THR A 77 -5.81 -6.41 8.82
N LEU A 78 -4.74 -5.87 9.40
CA LEU A 78 -3.62 -6.64 9.96
C LEU A 78 -3.47 -6.33 11.44
N TYR A 79 -3.43 -7.37 12.25
CA TYR A 79 -3.08 -7.29 13.67
C TYR A 79 -1.55 -7.22 13.85
N PRO A 80 -1.04 -6.74 15.01
CA PRO A 80 0.38 -6.65 15.26
C PRO A 80 1.12 -7.98 15.01
N GLY A 81 2.16 -7.93 14.17
CA GLY A 81 2.94 -9.10 13.74
C GLY A 81 2.43 -9.81 12.49
N GLU A 82 1.23 -9.49 12.01
CA GLU A 82 0.66 -10.08 10.81
C GLU A 82 1.25 -9.50 9.53
N LYS A 83 1.20 -10.32 8.48
CA LYS A 83 1.73 -10.01 7.16
C LYS A 83 0.69 -10.31 6.09
N PHE A 84 0.71 -9.49 5.07
CA PHE A 84 -0.11 -9.58 3.88
C PHE A 84 0.78 -9.68 2.64
N ASN A 85 0.42 -10.56 1.72
CA ASN A 85 1.08 -10.64 0.42
C ASN A 85 0.08 -11.14 -0.63
N ARG A 86 -0.35 -10.24 -1.53
CA ARG A 86 -1.32 -10.57 -2.57
C ARG A 86 -0.94 -9.92 -3.89
N THR A 87 -1.27 -10.60 -4.97
CA THR A 87 -1.12 -10.11 -6.34
C THR A 87 -2.48 -9.71 -6.88
N TYR A 88 -2.54 -8.57 -7.57
CA TYR A 88 -3.73 -8.02 -8.18
C TYR A 88 -3.49 -7.74 -9.65
N ASN A 89 -4.55 -7.80 -10.44
CA ASN A 89 -4.55 -7.20 -11.77
C ASN A 89 -4.52 -5.67 -11.60
N ALA A 90 -3.74 -4.99 -12.44
CA ALA A 90 -3.62 -3.53 -12.44
C ALA A 90 -4.12 -2.96 -13.78
N PRO A 91 -5.44 -2.94 -14.02
CA PRO A 91 -5.99 -2.33 -15.24
C PRO A 91 -5.88 -0.81 -15.25
N GLY A 92 -5.59 -0.18 -14.10
CA GLY A 92 -5.52 1.26 -13.96
C GLY A 92 -4.14 1.85 -14.21
N ILE A 93 -4.06 3.17 -14.00
CA ILE A 93 -2.86 3.97 -14.23
C ILE A 93 -2.10 4.31 -12.95
N GLY A 94 -2.79 4.32 -11.81
CA GLY A 94 -2.19 4.71 -10.53
C GLY A 94 -2.67 3.86 -9.36
N LEU A 95 -1.89 3.81 -8.29
CA LEU A 95 -2.26 3.18 -7.02
C LEU A 95 -1.96 4.11 -5.84
N ALA A 96 -2.96 4.34 -5.00
CA ALA A 96 -2.80 4.97 -3.69
C ALA A 96 -3.02 3.93 -2.58
N ILE A 97 -2.23 4.05 -1.51
CA ILE A 97 -2.31 3.16 -0.35
C ILE A 97 -2.59 4.01 0.88
N LYS A 98 -3.71 3.74 1.54
CA LYS A 98 -4.08 4.40 2.79
C LYS A 98 -4.07 3.40 3.92
N ALA A 99 -3.64 3.83 5.11
CA ALA A 99 -3.64 3.02 6.31
C ALA A 99 -4.28 3.80 7.47
N MET A 100 -5.02 3.08 8.31
CA MET A 100 -5.81 3.63 9.40
C MET A 100 -5.69 2.72 10.62
N GLY A 101 -5.21 3.25 11.74
CA GLY A 101 -5.15 2.54 13.01
C GLY A 101 -6.54 2.41 13.67
N GLU A 102 -6.81 1.29 14.32
CA GLU A 102 -8.09 1.03 15.01
C GLU A 102 -8.04 1.27 16.53
N SER A 103 -6.85 1.38 17.12
CA SER A 103 -6.71 1.65 18.56
C SER A 103 -6.97 3.12 18.88
N VAL A 104 -7.53 3.37 20.07
CA VAL A 104 -7.80 4.69 20.67
C VAL A 104 -6.58 5.19 21.48
N THR A 105 -5.50 4.39 21.57
CA THR A 105 -4.25 4.81 22.19
C THR A 105 -3.09 4.07 21.54
N GLY A 106 -2.02 4.78 21.20
CA GLY A 106 -0.75 4.15 20.82
C GLY A 106 -0.11 4.58 19.51
N VAL A 107 1.04 3.97 19.21
CA VAL A 107 1.75 4.14 17.93
C VAL A 107 1.64 2.86 17.10
N ASP A 108 1.03 2.96 15.92
CA ASP A 108 1.02 1.88 14.93
C ASP A 108 2.12 2.08 13.90
N ALA A 109 2.87 1.03 13.60
CA ALA A 109 3.98 1.06 12.65
C ALA A 109 3.80 0.02 11.55
N VAL A 110 3.80 0.47 10.30
CA VAL A 110 3.54 -0.38 9.13
C VAL A 110 4.67 -0.39 8.12
N ASP A 111 4.83 -1.52 7.45
CA ASP A 111 5.70 -1.69 6.30
C ASP A 111 4.87 -2.04 5.07
N VAL A 112 5.10 -1.35 3.94
CA VAL A 112 4.47 -1.67 2.65
C VAL A 112 5.49 -1.67 1.54
N ALA A 113 5.42 -2.65 0.66
CA ALA A 113 6.17 -2.71 -0.59
C ALA A 113 5.24 -3.04 -1.76
N LEU A 114 5.39 -2.30 -2.85
CA LEU A 114 4.68 -2.49 -4.11
C LEU A 114 5.65 -2.93 -5.20
N PHE A 115 5.29 -4.00 -5.90
CA PHE A 115 6.04 -4.51 -7.05
C PHE A 115 5.15 -4.52 -8.28
N GLY A 116 5.67 -4.05 -9.41
CA GLY A 116 5.01 -4.10 -10.72
C GLY A 116 5.59 -5.19 -11.60
N TYR A 117 4.71 -5.90 -12.31
CA TYR A 117 5.08 -6.99 -13.21
C TYR A 117 4.55 -6.73 -14.63
N LYS A 118 5.46 -6.83 -15.60
CA LYS A 118 5.16 -6.72 -17.03
C LYS A 118 5.60 -8.00 -17.75
N PHE A 119 4.78 -8.46 -18.70
CA PHE A 119 5.10 -9.59 -19.57
C PHE A 119 5.87 -9.12 -20.80
#